data_AF-A0A3L8RD13-F1
#
_entry.id   AF-A0A3L8RD13-F1
#
_cell.length_a   1.000
_cell.length_b   1.000
_cell.length_c   1.000
_cell.angle_alpha   90.00
_cell.angle_beta   90.00
_cell.angle_gamma   90.00
#
_symmetry.space_group_name_H-M   'P 1'
#
loop_
_entity.id
_entity.type
_entity.pdbx_description
1 polymer ?
#
loop_
_entity_poly.entity_id
_entity_poly.type
_entity_poly.pdbx_seq_one_letter_code
_entity_poly.pdbx_strand_id
1 'polypeptide(L)'
;MLAAALHTSESTLFGRFKQATSMTPMQYLKRLRLGEARHRMVILGESAAQAARTVGYRSASHFSRDYRAVYGAPPATDATRSRTHLRQMAPALTDSGGDQPTSP
;
A
#
# COMPACT_ATOMS: atom_id res chain seq x y z
N MET A 1 -12.06 22.77 -1.79
CA MET A 1 -12.63 21.76 -2.71
C MET A 1 -11.86 21.81 -4.02
N LEU A 2 -11.25 20.70 -4.47
CA LEU A 2 -10.42 20.66 -5.70
C LEU A 2 -11.17 21.11 -6.97
N ALA A 3 -12.49 20.88 -7.06
CA ALA A 3 -13.32 21.33 -8.17
C ALA A 3 -13.41 22.87 -8.28
N ALA A 4 -13.58 23.54 -7.14
CA ALA A 4 -13.58 25.00 -7.06
C ALA A 4 -12.21 25.60 -7.41
N ALA A 5 -11.11 24.92 -7.05
CA ALA A 5 -9.74 25.34 -7.40
C ALA A 5 -9.40 25.16 -8.90
N LEU A 6 -10.20 24.39 -9.63
CA LEU A 6 -10.02 24.08 -11.05
C LEU A 6 -11.11 24.72 -11.93
N HIS A 7 -11.93 25.63 -11.38
CA HIS A 7 -13.06 26.29 -12.04
C HIS A 7 -13.99 25.30 -12.79
N THR A 8 -14.22 24.11 -12.23
CA THR A 8 -15.01 23.05 -12.87
C THR A 8 -16.07 22.49 -11.92
N SER A 9 -17.10 21.86 -12.47
CA SER A 9 -18.09 21.13 -11.66
C SER A 9 -17.50 19.81 -11.14
N GLU A 10 -17.99 19.34 -9.99
CA GLU A 10 -17.58 18.03 -9.43
C GLU A 10 -17.86 16.88 -10.40
N SER A 11 -18.99 16.92 -11.12
CA SER A 11 -19.36 15.92 -12.12
C SER A 11 -18.36 15.86 -13.29
N THR A 12 -17.95 17.01 -13.81
CA THR A 12 -16.94 17.10 -14.89
C THR A 12 -15.58 16.60 -14.41
N LEU A 13 -15.19 16.95 -13.18
CA LEU A 13 -13.94 16.48 -12.57
C LEU A 13 -13.96 14.95 -12.38
N PHE A 14 -15.05 14.39 -11.88
CA PHE A 14 -15.19 12.94 -11.66
C PHE A 14 -15.23 12.18 -12.97
N GLY A 15 -15.90 12.74 -13.99
CA GLY A 15 -15.90 12.19 -15.34
C GLY A 15 -14.50 12.11 -15.93
N ARG A 16 -13.74 13.22 -15.88
CA ARG A 16 -12.35 13.28 -16.32
C ARG A 16 -11.44 12.34 -15.52
N PHE A 17 -11.63 12.29 -14.20
CA PHE A 17 -10.87 11.42 -13.31
C PHE A 17 -11.09 9.93 -13.67
N LYS A 18 -12.35 9.55 -13.91
CA LYS A 18 -12.69 8.18 -14.31
C LYS A 18 -12.17 7.86 -15.71
N GLN A 19 -12.20 8.80 -16.65
CA GLN A 19 -11.58 8.61 -17.97
C GLN A 19 -10.07 8.40 -17.86
N ALA A 20 -9.39 9.14 -16.98
CA ALA A 20 -7.94 9.04 -16.82
C ALA A 20 -7.48 7.81 -16.02
N THR A 21 -8.26 7.40 -15.01
CA THR A 21 -7.85 6.34 -14.06
C THR A 21 -8.64 5.04 -14.20
N SER A 22 -9.68 5.02 -15.04
CA SER A 22 -10.69 3.95 -15.14
C SER A 22 -11.44 3.66 -13.83
N MET A 23 -11.31 4.53 -12.83
CA MET A 23 -11.86 4.35 -11.49
C MET A 23 -12.62 5.60 -11.04
N THR A 24 -13.62 5.42 -10.19
CA THR A 24 -14.19 6.57 -9.49
C THR A 24 -13.15 7.14 -8.51
N PRO A 25 -13.18 8.45 -8.20
CA PRO A 25 -12.26 9.05 -7.22
C PRO A 25 -12.22 8.30 -5.89
N MET A 26 -13.37 7.83 -5.42
CA MET A 26 -13.46 7.05 -4.18
C MET A 26 -12.80 5.67 -4.28
N GLN A 27 -12.91 4.99 -5.42
CA GLN A 27 -12.21 3.72 -5.65
C GLN A 27 -10.70 3.93 -5.68
N TYR A 28 -10.24 5.00 -6.32
CA TYR A 28 -8.82 5.33 -6.40
C TYR A 28 -8.25 5.70 -5.01
N LEU A 29 -8.94 6.57 -4.27
CA LEU A 29 -8.56 6.93 -2.90
C LEU A 29 -8.49 5.69 -1.99
N LYS A 30 -9.45 4.76 -2.14
CA LYS A 30 -9.43 3.48 -1.42
C LYS A 30 -8.15 2.69 -1.75
N ARG A 31 -7.79 2.55 -3.03
CA ARG A 31 -6.56 1.84 -3.43
C ARG A 31 -5.30 2.50 -2.87
N LEU A 32 -5.21 3.83 -2.90
CA LEU A 32 -4.09 4.56 -2.30
C LEU A 32 -3.98 4.28 -0.79
N ARG A 33 -5.10 4.36 -0.06
CA ARG A 33 -5.14 4.09 1.38
C ARG A 33 -4.71 2.66 1.72
N LEU A 34 -5.18 1.68 0.96
CA LEU A 34 -4.83 0.28 1.16
C LEU A 34 -3.35 0.00 0.83
N GLY A 35 -2.82 0.66 -0.21
CA GLY A 35 -1.39 0.59 -0.56
C GLY A 35 -0.50 1.15 0.54
N GLU A 36 -0.84 2.32 1.06
CA GLU A 36 -0.12 2.93 2.18
C GLU A 36 -0.21 2.07 3.44
N ALA A 37 -1.38 1.49 3.73
CA ALA A 37 -1.52 0.57 4.86
C ALA A 37 -0.63 -0.67 4.71
N ARG A 38 -0.53 -1.24 3.49
CA ARG A 38 0.36 -2.35 3.19
C ARG A 38 1.82 -1.96 3.40
N HIS A 39 2.23 -0.81 2.88
CA HIS A 39 3.58 -0.27 3.08
C HIS A 39 3.92 -0.15 4.57
N ARG A 40 3.04 0.45 5.38
CA ARG A 40 3.20 0.55 6.84
C ARG A 40 3.35 -0.80 7.53
N MET A 41 2.50 -1.76 7.17
CA MET A 41 2.57 -3.09 7.80
C MET A 41 3.83 -3.85 7.41
N VAL A 42 4.27 -3.76 6.15
CA VAL A 42 5.39 -4.54 5.62
C VAL A 42 6.74 -3.90 5.96
N ILE A 43 6.88 -2.59 5.76
CA ILE A 43 8.14 -1.86 5.92
C ILE A 43 8.27 -1.27 7.33
N LEU A 44 7.23 -0.60 7.83
CA LEU A 44 7.28 0.05 9.15
C LEU A 44 6.92 -0.89 10.31
N GLY A 45 6.51 -2.13 10.01
CA GLY A 45 6.16 -3.13 11.03
C GLY A 45 4.87 -2.86 11.80
N GLU A 46 4.03 -1.93 11.35
CA GLU A 46 2.78 -1.61 12.03
C GLU A 46 1.81 -2.82 12.07
N SER A 47 0.99 -2.88 13.12
CA SER A 47 -0.15 -3.82 13.16
C SER A 47 -1.24 -3.40 12.17
N ALA A 48 -2.04 -4.37 11.69
CA ALA A 48 -3.17 -4.09 10.80
C ALA A 48 -4.16 -3.07 11.38
N ALA A 49 -4.42 -3.12 12.68
CA ALA A 49 -5.31 -2.19 13.35
C ALA A 49 -4.75 -0.77 13.40
N GLN A 50 -3.44 -0.63 13.63
CA GLN A 50 -2.76 0.66 13.63
C GLN A 50 -2.72 1.26 12.23
N ALA A 51 -2.26 0.49 11.23
CA ALA A 51 -2.22 0.93 9.84
C ALA A 51 -3.61 1.36 9.34
N ALA A 52 -4.66 0.59 9.66
CA ALA A 52 -6.04 0.95 9.32
C ALA A 52 -6.46 2.31 9.87
N ARG A 53 -6.19 2.59 11.16
CA ARG A 53 -6.49 3.89 11.77
C ARG A 53 -5.70 5.01 11.09
N THR A 54 -4.42 4.80 10.86
CA THR A 54 -3.54 5.81 10.24
C THR A 54 -3.99 6.20 8.84
N VAL A 55 -4.47 5.24 8.04
CA VAL A 55 -4.98 5.52 6.68
C VAL A 55 -6.45 5.96 6.65
N GLY A 56 -7.06 6.18 7.82
CA GLY A 56 -8.38 6.80 7.96
C GLY A 56 -9.57 5.82 7.98
N TYR A 57 -9.34 4.52 8.21
CA TYR A 57 -10.44 3.58 8.47
C TYR A 57 -10.91 3.66 9.92
N ARG A 58 -12.22 3.81 10.10
CA ARG A 58 -12.88 3.82 11.42
C ARG A 58 -13.09 2.41 12.01
N SER A 59 -13.04 1.37 11.17
CA SER A 59 -13.31 -0.01 11.57
C SER A 59 -12.29 -0.95 10.94
N ALA A 60 -11.65 -1.76 11.78
CA ALA A 60 -10.71 -2.81 11.36
C ALA A 60 -11.38 -3.87 10.48
N SER A 61 -12.65 -4.22 10.76
CA SER A 61 -13.39 -5.21 9.96
C SER A 61 -13.75 -4.69 8.57
N HIS A 62 -14.02 -3.39 8.42
CA HIS A 62 -14.22 -2.78 7.11
C HIS A 62 -12.90 -2.73 6.32
N PHE A 63 -11.82 -2.30 6.97
CA PHE A 63 -10.47 -2.32 6.39
C PHE A 63 -10.08 -3.71 5.91
N SER A 64 -10.23 -4.75 6.74
CA SER A 64 -9.85 -6.12 6.37
C SER A 64 -10.62 -6.66 5.17
N ARG A 65 -11.91 -6.32 5.03
CA ARG A 65 -12.70 -6.70 3.85
C ARG A 65 -12.21 -6.02 2.58
N ASP A 66 -12.05 -4.70 2.63
CA ASP A 66 -11.53 -3.90 1.51
C ASP A 66 -10.12 -4.35 1.11
N TYR A 67 -9.24 -4.59 2.08
CA TYR A 67 -7.89 -5.07 1.87
C TYR A 67 -7.87 -6.42 1.17
N ARG A 68 -8.64 -7.38 1.68
CA ARG A 68 -8.75 -8.72 1.07
C ARG A 68 -9.28 -8.66 -0.35
N ALA A 69 -10.21 -7.75 -0.66
CA ALA A 69 -10.73 -7.58 -2.01
C ALA A 69 -9.65 -7.10 -3.00
N VAL A 70 -8.65 -6.34 -2.54
CA VAL A 70 -7.56 -5.81 -3.39
C VAL A 70 -6.36 -6.76 -3.44
N TYR A 71 -5.99 -7.38 -2.32
CA TYR A 71 -4.74 -8.16 -2.18
C TYR A 71 -4.95 -9.68 -2.05
N GLY A 72 -6.20 -10.15 -2.02
CA GLY A 72 -6.56 -11.57 -1.97
C GLY A 72 -6.39 -12.24 -0.59
N ALA A 73 -5.71 -11.60 0.36
CA ALA A 73 -5.45 -12.14 1.70
C ALA A 73 -5.77 -11.14 2.82
N PRO A 74 -6.03 -11.61 4.06
CA PRO A 74 -6.16 -10.73 5.21
C PRO A 74 -4.88 -9.90 5.48
N PRO A 75 -5.00 -8.66 6.01
CA PRO A 75 -3.87 -7.74 6.18
C PRO A 75 -2.67 -8.32 6.94
N ALA A 76 -2.93 -8.97 8.08
CA ALA A 76 -1.86 -9.53 8.92
C ALA A 76 -1.14 -10.69 8.23
N THR A 77 -1.88 -11.58 7.57
CA THR A 77 -1.33 -12.72 6.82
C THR A 77 -0.47 -12.24 5.65
N ASP A 78 -0.97 -11.29 4.86
CA ASP A 78 -0.23 -10.69 3.75
C ASP A 78 1.05 -10.00 4.23
N ALA A 79 0.97 -9.23 5.32
CA ALA A 79 2.12 -8.53 5.86
C ALA A 79 3.21 -9.48 6.36
N THR A 80 2.83 -10.54 7.09
CA THR A 80 3.77 -11.59 7.52
C THR A 80 4.43 -12.28 6.33
N ARG A 81 3.63 -12.71 5.34
CA ARG A 81 4.16 -13.34 4.13
C ARG A 81 5.14 -12.42 3.38
N SER A 82 4.76 -11.16 3.21
CA SER A 82 5.56 -10.17 2.49
C SER A 82 6.88 -9.87 3.21
N ARG A 83 6.87 -9.73 4.55
CA ARG A 83 8.09 -9.53 5.34
C ARG A 83 9.01 -10.74 5.29
N THR A 84 8.47 -11.96 5.41
CA THR A 84 9.26 -13.19 5.29
C THR A 84 9.92 -13.26 3.92
N HIS A 85 9.18 -12.99 2.85
CA HIS A 85 9.72 -12.97 1.50
C HIS A 85 10.85 -11.93 1.33
N LEU A 86 10.65 -10.70 1.82
CA LEU A 86 11.69 -9.66 1.77
C LEU A 86 12.96 -10.07 2.54
N ARG A 87 12.81 -10.72 3.70
CA ARG A 87 13.96 -11.25 4.46
C ARG A 87 14.71 -12.35 3.72
N GLN A 88 14.01 -13.19 2.95
CA GLN A 88 14.62 -14.24 2.14
C GLN A 88 15.35 -13.67 0.90
N MET A 89 14.91 -12.52 0.38
CA MET A 89 15.60 -11.84 -0.73
C MET A 89 16.82 -11.02 -0.27
N ALA A 90 16.82 -10.49 0.95
CA ALA A 90 17.91 -9.68 1.50
C ALA A 90 19.32 -10.31 1.45
N PRO A 91 19.55 -11.62 1.76
CA PRO A 91 20.89 -12.21 1.67
C PRO A 91 21.47 -12.24 0.24
N ALA A 92 20.63 -12.15 -0.80
CA ALA A 92 21.10 -12.14 -2.19
C ALA A 92 21.68 -10.79 -2.65
N LEU A 93 21.54 -9.73 -1.85
CA LEU A 93 22.09 -8.39 -2.14
C LEU A 93 23.41 -8.10 -1.42
N THR A 94 23.81 -8.95 -0.47
CA THR A 94 25.04 -8.79 0.32
C THR A 94 26.22 -9.63 -0.18
N ASP A 95 26.03 -10.48 -1.20
CA ASP A 95 27.05 -11.40 -1.70
C ASP A 95 27.61 -10.99 -3.08
N SER A 96 28.08 -9.73 -3.19
CA SER A 96 28.86 -9.23 -4.34
C SER A 96 30.08 -8.40 -3.91
N GLY A 97 30.49 -8.50 -2.64
CA GLY A 97 31.71 -7.88 -2.11
C GLY A 97 32.71 -8.95 -1.77
N GLY A 98 33.34 -9.54 -2.80
CA GLY A 98 34.44 -10.49 -2.63
C GLY A 98 35.55 -9.86 -1.80
N ASP A 99 35.67 -10.34 -0.57
CA ASP A 99 36.88 -10.28 0.22
C ASP A 99 37.97 -11.00 -0.58
N GLN A 100 38.90 -10.25 -1.18
CA GLN A 100 40.12 -10.84 -1.70
C GLN A 100 40.97 -11.17 -0.47
N PRO A 101 41.25 -12.46 -0.18
CA PRO A 101 42.14 -12.79 0.90
C PRO A 101 43.54 -12.29 0.50
N THR A 102 44.01 -11.31 1.25
CA THR A 102 45.43 -11.00 1.33
C THR A 102 46.14 -12.29 1.75
N SER A 103 47.00 -12.79 0.87
CA SER A 103 47.92 -13.89 1.14
C SER A 103 49.36 -13.35 1.08
N PRO A 104 50.28 -14.02 1.78
CA PRO A 104 51.28 -13.40 2.66
C PRO A 104 52.48 -12.74 1.97
#